data_AF-A0A1G0ZZF4-F1
#
_entry.id   AF-A0A1G0ZZF4-F1
#
_cell.length_a   1.000
_cell.length_b   1.000
_cell.length_c   1.000
_cell.angle_alpha   90.00
_cell.angle_beta   90.00
_cell.angle_gamma   90.00
#
_symmetry.space_group_name_H-M   'P 1'
#
loop_
_entity.id
_entity.type
_entity.pdbx_description
1 polymer ?
#
loop_
_entity_poly.entity_id
_entity_poly.type
_entity_poly.pdbx_seq_one_letter_code
_entity_poly.pdbx_strand_id
1 'polypeptide(L)'
;MPEAREVPIPPPQVFRYTFTSGEKKWNADMYSPLELWQTSQFSGKWTDQRSNNLILATITTVFPADKFQQKHVTREDFSNALNEANRVAKEWDDESIKKWVESFTGMQDVPVKTVQRIPSRIRAIKSFTLSDTAYGYAFCVNRPALAPNPATSIWYFAMLDLNPRVDTERAQKSIVEQFFPSIYPVKMVQKQTAVSTSFQSASFSGKQQKSPEFIASRQLVTDSIKNMKDWWYAETENYIFLSNLKSNYRVTIKDLQERIEYLRNAFEQFMPPRKDITAISVVRAFSSADEYVSYVDKDMAWSWGLWSPTHKELVIRPIEGAGAKVQREEFFRIVFHEAFHQYIYYAFDQNSPAVWFNEGHADFYSAALINDRKFYIGENSSSVKAVDEMVRTKTIDIHRLIHLTYEQFYDESREIRHKNYALAWALIYYLRKSAPLDSPAKYAKILDKYSDALWETKDKDKATEIAFETIDINSLQRDFILFWTSQRKRGEALRNNIFKAYNPGAKK
;
A
#
# COMPACT_ATOMS: atom_id res chain seq x y z
N MET A 1 -18.19 -22.07 5.99
CA MET A 1 -16.78 -21.66 5.80
C MET A 1 -16.06 -21.60 7.16
N PRO A 2 -15.82 -22.75 7.83
CA PRO A 2 -15.28 -22.76 9.19
C PRO A 2 -13.82 -22.29 9.30
N GLU A 3 -13.06 -22.34 8.21
CA GLU A 3 -11.65 -21.92 8.13
C GLU A 3 -11.46 -20.60 7.37
N ALA A 4 -12.53 -19.83 7.19
CA ALA A 4 -12.45 -18.56 6.47
C ALA A 4 -11.61 -17.54 7.24
N ARG A 5 -10.83 -16.76 6.49
CA ARG A 5 -9.99 -15.67 7.02
C ARG A 5 -10.52 -14.33 6.60
N GLU A 6 -10.39 -13.34 7.48
CA GLU A 6 -10.69 -11.94 7.20
C GLU A 6 -9.69 -11.37 6.19
N VAL A 7 -10.20 -10.83 5.09
CA VAL A 7 -9.39 -10.25 4.02
C VAL A 7 -9.77 -8.78 3.86
N PRO A 8 -8.85 -7.82 4.07
CA PRO A 8 -9.13 -6.42 3.77
C PRO A 8 -9.28 -6.23 2.27
N ILE A 9 -10.07 -5.22 1.90
CA ILE A 9 -10.11 -4.74 0.51
C ILE A 9 -9.04 -3.67 0.31
N PRO A 10 -8.47 -3.54 -0.90
CA PRO A 10 -7.66 -2.39 -1.27
C PRO A 10 -8.41 -1.07 -1.02
N PRO A 11 -7.72 0.02 -0.64
CA PRO A 11 -8.32 1.34 -0.60
C PRO A 11 -8.78 1.76 -2.01
N PRO A 12 -9.71 2.73 -2.14
CA PRO A 12 -10.11 3.26 -3.44
C PRO A 12 -8.91 3.75 -4.27
N GLN A 13 -8.92 3.48 -5.57
CA GLN A 13 -7.83 3.86 -6.45
C GLN A 13 -7.70 5.38 -6.54
N VAL A 14 -6.47 5.88 -6.46
CA VAL A 14 -6.16 7.30 -6.62
C VAL A 14 -5.74 7.59 -8.04
N PHE A 15 -6.39 8.59 -8.64
CA PHE A 15 -6.01 9.18 -9.92
C PHE A 15 -5.51 10.60 -9.70
N ARG A 16 -4.28 10.89 -10.13
CA ARG A 16 -3.70 12.23 -10.00
C ARG A 16 -4.06 13.06 -11.21
N TYR A 17 -4.66 14.23 -10.98
CA TYR A 17 -5.03 15.18 -12.03
C TYR A 17 -4.25 16.48 -11.87
N THR A 18 -3.77 17.03 -12.98
CA THR A 18 -3.23 18.38 -13.05
C THR A 18 -4.28 19.30 -13.64
N PHE A 19 -4.79 20.22 -12.83
CA PHE A 19 -5.74 21.23 -13.26
C PHE A 19 -5.01 22.51 -13.67
N THR A 20 -5.58 23.21 -14.65
CA THR A 20 -5.10 24.52 -15.10
C THR A 20 -6.27 25.48 -15.16
N SER A 21 -6.14 26.64 -14.53
CA SER A 21 -7.12 27.74 -14.60
C SER A 21 -6.35 29.05 -14.83
N GLY A 22 -6.37 29.52 -16.08
CA GLY A 22 -5.47 30.57 -16.54
C GLY A 22 -4.00 30.15 -16.33
N GLU A 23 -3.25 30.96 -15.58
CA GLU A 23 -1.85 30.68 -15.24
C GLU A 23 -1.68 29.75 -14.03
N LYS A 24 -2.75 29.51 -13.25
CA LYS A 24 -2.67 28.66 -12.07
C LYS A 24 -2.71 27.19 -12.47
N LYS A 25 -1.70 26.43 -12.01
CA LYS A 25 -1.67 24.97 -12.09
C LYS A 25 -1.65 24.37 -10.70
N TRP A 26 -2.47 23.35 -10.45
CA TRP A 26 -2.45 22.60 -9.21
C TRP A 26 -2.78 21.14 -9.47
N ASN A 27 -2.34 20.27 -8.56
CA ASN A 27 -2.59 18.85 -8.66
C ASN A 27 -3.60 18.44 -7.58
N ALA A 28 -4.55 17.57 -7.91
CA ALA A 28 -5.47 16.99 -6.94
C ALA A 28 -5.59 15.48 -7.10
N ASP A 29 -5.86 14.82 -5.98
CA ASP A 29 -6.19 13.40 -5.93
C ASP A 29 -7.68 13.23 -6.19
N MET A 30 -8.00 12.45 -7.21
CA MET A 30 -9.35 12.18 -7.67
C MET A 30 -9.62 10.67 -7.54
N TYR A 31 -10.88 10.30 -7.35
CA TYR A 31 -11.29 8.93 -7.07
C TYR A 31 -12.56 8.59 -7.85
N SER A 32 -12.77 7.30 -8.13
CA SER A 32 -14.08 6.81 -8.59
C SER A 32 -15.13 7.07 -7.50
N PRO A 33 -16.23 7.80 -7.79
CA PRO A 33 -17.31 7.99 -6.82
C PRO A 33 -17.93 6.66 -6.37
N LEU A 34 -18.02 5.68 -7.29
CA LEU A 34 -18.58 4.36 -7.01
C LEU A 34 -17.70 3.59 -6.02
N GLU A 35 -16.37 3.59 -6.19
CA GLU A 35 -15.46 2.92 -5.26
C GLU A 35 -15.49 3.58 -3.88
N LEU A 36 -15.46 4.92 -3.82
CA LEU A 36 -15.61 5.65 -2.55
C LEU A 36 -16.91 5.27 -1.84
N TRP A 37 -18.02 5.17 -2.59
CA TRP A 37 -19.30 4.75 -2.06
C TRP A 37 -19.26 3.29 -1.60
N GLN A 38 -18.80 2.33 -2.41
CA GLN A 38 -18.70 0.92 -2.03
C GLN A 38 -17.85 0.73 -0.76
N THR A 39 -16.68 1.38 -0.67
CA THR A 39 -15.84 1.35 0.54
C THR A 39 -16.55 1.92 1.75
N SER A 40 -17.37 2.98 1.61
CA SER A 40 -18.16 3.53 2.71
C SER A 40 -19.25 2.59 3.24
N GLN A 41 -19.77 1.71 2.38
CA GLN A 41 -20.76 0.70 2.75
C GLN A 41 -20.12 -0.59 3.30
N PHE A 42 -18.89 -0.88 2.92
CA PHE A 42 -18.18 -2.13 3.23
C PHE A 42 -18.02 -2.33 4.74
N SER A 43 -18.26 -3.56 5.20
CA SER A 43 -18.16 -3.93 6.62
C SER A 43 -17.17 -5.06 6.87
N GLY A 44 -16.95 -5.98 5.92
CA GLY A 44 -15.94 -7.04 6.05
C GLY A 44 -15.99 -8.03 4.89
N LYS A 45 -14.89 -8.77 4.69
CA LYS A 45 -14.79 -9.85 3.72
C LYS A 45 -14.09 -11.05 4.36
N TRP A 46 -14.61 -12.24 4.11
CA TRP A 46 -14.02 -13.50 4.53
C TRP A 46 -13.81 -14.40 3.32
N THR A 47 -12.63 -15.01 3.22
CA THR A 47 -12.28 -15.94 2.14
C THR A 47 -11.85 -17.27 2.73
N ASP A 48 -12.36 -18.39 2.22
CA ASP A 48 -11.88 -19.72 2.61
C ASP A 48 -10.83 -20.29 1.64
N GLN A 49 -10.23 -21.42 2.00
CA GLN A 49 -9.18 -22.08 1.21
C GLN A 49 -9.65 -22.55 -0.19
N ARG A 50 -10.96 -22.64 -0.41
CA ARG A 50 -11.53 -23.01 -1.72
C ARG A 50 -11.86 -21.76 -2.55
N SER A 51 -11.45 -20.58 -2.09
CA SER A 51 -11.75 -19.29 -2.71
C SER A 51 -13.24 -18.95 -2.71
N ASN A 52 -14.01 -19.46 -1.75
CA ASN A 52 -15.35 -18.92 -1.50
C ASN A 52 -15.22 -17.61 -0.73
N ASN A 53 -16.00 -16.61 -1.11
CA ASN A 53 -16.02 -15.28 -0.51
C ASN A 53 -17.37 -15.01 0.17
N LEU A 54 -17.32 -14.46 1.38
CA LEU A 54 -18.45 -13.79 2.03
C LEU A 54 -18.09 -12.31 2.17
N ILE A 55 -18.87 -11.42 1.58
CA ILE A 55 -18.73 -9.97 1.73
C ILE A 55 -19.93 -9.45 2.52
N LEU A 56 -19.67 -8.65 3.54
CA LEU A 56 -20.67 -7.99 4.36
C LEU A 56 -20.59 -6.47 4.17
N ALA A 57 -21.74 -5.84 4.01
CA ALA A 57 -21.88 -4.40 3.91
C ALA A 57 -23.07 -3.90 4.75
N THR A 58 -23.03 -2.62 5.11
CA THR A 58 -24.16 -1.94 5.74
C THR A 58 -24.86 -1.10 4.67
N ILE A 59 -26.17 -1.28 4.53
CA ILE A 59 -26.99 -0.54 3.58
C ILE A 59 -27.34 0.81 4.21
N THR A 60 -26.62 1.86 3.83
CA THR A 60 -26.79 3.21 4.43
C THR A 60 -27.35 4.24 3.47
N THR A 61 -26.94 4.22 2.20
CA THR A 61 -27.37 5.18 1.17
C THR A 61 -27.35 4.52 -0.20
N VAL A 62 -28.37 4.74 -1.04
CA VAL A 62 -28.31 4.38 -2.47
C VAL A 62 -27.23 5.22 -3.15
N PHE A 63 -26.46 4.65 -4.09
CA PHE A 63 -25.44 5.39 -4.83
C PHE A 63 -26.06 6.57 -5.58
N PRO A 64 -25.70 7.84 -5.27
CA PRO A 64 -26.32 9.01 -5.88
C PRO A 64 -25.63 9.35 -7.22
N ALA A 65 -25.77 8.46 -8.21
CA ALA A 65 -25.10 8.58 -9.50
C ALA A 65 -25.39 9.91 -10.22
N ASP A 66 -26.60 10.45 -10.04
CA ASP A 66 -27.07 11.73 -10.59
C ASP A 66 -26.28 12.95 -10.07
N LYS A 67 -25.63 12.81 -8.90
CA LYS A 67 -24.79 13.87 -8.31
C LYS A 67 -23.37 13.91 -8.90
N PHE A 68 -22.98 12.91 -9.68
CA PHE A 68 -21.62 12.79 -10.21
C PHE A 68 -21.62 12.88 -11.75
N GLN A 69 -21.28 14.05 -12.27
CA GLN A 69 -21.15 14.28 -13.71
C GLN A 69 -19.77 13.89 -14.26
N GLN A 70 -18.76 13.84 -13.40
CA GLN A 70 -17.38 13.51 -13.76
C GLN A 70 -17.05 12.06 -13.40
N LYS A 71 -16.17 11.44 -14.20
CA LYS A 71 -15.68 10.07 -13.95
C LYS A 71 -14.99 9.94 -12.60
N HIS A 72 -14.24 10.97 -12.18
CA HIS A 72 -13.54 11.00 -10.90
C HIS A 72 -13.86 12.29 -10.15
N VAL A 73 -13.84 12.23 -8.82
CA VAL A 73 -14.15 13.34 -7.91
C VAL A 73 -13.14 13.43 -6.77
N THR A 74 -13.04 14.60 -6.13
CA THR A 74 -12.30 14.70 -4.87
C THR A 74 -13.08 14.01 -3.74
N ARG A 75 -12.41 13.67 -2.64
CA ARG A 75 -13.10 13.14 -1.45
C ARG A 75 -14.06 14.15 -0.85
N GLU A 76 -13.72 15.44 -0.90
CA GLU A 76 -14.58 16.51 -0.39
C GLU A 76 -15.88 16.61 -1.19
N ASP A 77 -15.78 16.65 -2.52
CA ASP A 77 -16.96 16.67 -3.39
C ASP A 77 -17.84 15.43 -3.19
N PHE A 78 -17.21 14.25 -3.08
CA PHE A 78 -17.91 13.01 -2.76
C PHE A 78 -18.65 13.08 -1.43
N SER A 79 -17.97 13.51 -0.36
CA SER A 79 -18.57 13.64 0.98
C SER A 79 -19.73 14.63 0.99
N ASN A 80 -19.60 15.76 0.28
CA ASN A 80 -20.67 16.75 0.16
C ASN A 80 -21.89 16.18 -0.56
N ALA A 81 -21.68 15.50 -1.70
CA ALA A 81 -22.76 14.85 -2.45
C ALA A 81 -23.46 13.74 -1.64
N LEU A 82 -22.69 12.92 -0.92
CA LEU A 82 -23.24 11.84 -0.09
C LEU A 82 -24.02 12.40 1.11
N ASN A 83 -23.52 13.46 1.75
CA ASN A 83 -24.21 14.13 2.85
C ASN A 83 -25.53 14.76 2.39
N GLU A 84 -25.56 15.36 1.20
CA GLU A 84 -26.78 15.89 0.60
C GLU A 84 -27.79 14.77 0.34
N ALA A 85 -27.35 13.65 -0.26
CA ALA A 85 -28.19 12.48 -0.50
C ALA A 85 -28.77 11.87 0.80
N ASN A 86 -28.01 11.92 1.89
CA ASN A 86 -28.39 11.39 3.21
C ASN A 86 -29.37 12.25 4.00
N ARG A 87 -29.56 13.53 3.65
CA ARG A 87 -30.53 14.40 4.34
C ARG A 87 -31.97 13.97 4.12
N VAL A 88 -32.23 13.13 3.11
CA VAL A 88 -33.54 12.54 2.86
C VAL A 88 -33.61 11.21 3.62
N ALA A 89 -34.27 11.19 4.78
CA ALA A 89 -34.58 9.94 5.47
C ALA A 89 -35.44 9.06 4.55
N LYS A 90 -34.91 7.90 4.15
CA LYS A 90 -35.63 6.93 3.32
C LYS A 90 -35.89 5.68 4.14
N GLU A 91 -37.16 5.26 4.18
CA GLU A 91 -37.46 3.87 4.46
C GLU A 91 -36.93 3.02 3.29
N TRP A 92 -36.38 1.85 3.62
CA TRP A 92 -35.85 0.92 2.62
C TRP A 92 -36.98 0.01 2.12
N ASP A 93 -37.46 0.28 0.92
CA ASP A 93 -38.37 -0.58 0.16
C ASP A 93 -37.61 -1.52 -0.79
N ASP A 94 -38.34 -2.41 -1.46
CA ASP A 94 -37.75 -3.42 -2.35
C ASP A 94 -37.02 -2.78 -3.54
N GLU A 95 -37.50 -1.63 -4.05
CA GLU A 95 -36.88 -0.94 -5.19
C GLU A 95 -35.56 -0.25 -4.79
N SER A 96 -35.53 0.44 -3.65
CA SER A 96 -34.31 1.08 -3.13
C SER A 96 -33.25 0.06 -2.72
N ILE A 97 -33.64 -1.07 -2.11
CA ILE A 97 -32.72 -2.18 -1.82
C ILE A 97 -32.19 -2.76 -3.12
N LYS A 98 -33.05 -3.01 -4.13
CA LYS A 98 -32.61 -3.49 -5.45
C LYS A 98 -31.57 -2.55 -6.06
N LYS A 99 -31.85 -1.24 -6.14
CA LYS A 99 -30.91 -0.23 -6.68
C LYS A 99 -29.59 -0.19 -5.92
N TRP A 100 -29.63 -0.34 -4.60
CA TRP A 100 -28.43 -0.43 -3.78
C TRP A 100 -27.61 -1.68 -4.15
N VAL A 101 -28.25 -2.85 -4.27
CA VAL A 101 -27.59 -4.11 -4.61
C VAL A 101 -26.97 -4.05 -6.01
N GLU A 102 -27.70 -3.50 -6.99
CA GLU A 102 -27.20 -3.30 -8.35
C GLU A 102 -25.94 -2.43 -8.36
N SER A 103 -25.98 -1.30 -7.65
CA SER A 103 -24.83 -0.39 -7.55
C SER A 103 -23.65 -1.05 -6.82
N PHE A 104 -23.91 -1.80 -5.74
CA PHE A 104 -22.85 -2.43 -4.95
C PHE A 104 -22.18 -3.59 -5.68
N THR A 105 -22.94 -4.38 -6.42
CA THR A 105 -22.47 -5.60 -7.10
C THR A 105 -22.05 -5.36 -8.55
N GLY A 106 -22.46 -4.25 -9.15
CA GLY A 106 -22.28 -3.97 -10.58
C GLY A 106 -23.24 -4.74 -11.50
N MET A 107 -24.15 -5.54 -10.93
CA MET A 107 -25.16 -6.28 -11.70
C MET A 107 -26.38 -5.42 -12.01
N GLN A 108 -27.07 -5.72 -13.10
CA GLN A 108 -28.28 -5.02 -13.53
C GLN A 108 -29.48 -5.98 -13.52
N ASP A 109 -30.67 -5.42 -13.28
CA ASP A 109 -31.96 -6.11 -13.34
C ASP A 109 -32.06 -7.36 -12.45
N VAL A 110 -31.39 -7.33 -11.30
CA VAL A 110 -31.38 -8.45 -10.36
C VAL A 110 -32.78 -8.66 -9.76
N PRO A 111 -33.35 -9.88 -9.86
CA PRO A 111 -34.68 -10.17 -9.31
C PRO A 111 -34.63 -10.21 -7.79
N VAL A 112 -35.56 -9.53 -7.13
CA VAL A 112 -35.71 -9.57 -5.67
C VAL A 112 -36.70 -10.66 -5.26
N LYS A 113 -36.33 -11.49 -4.29
CA LYS A 113 -37.23 -12.50 -3.70
C LYS A 113 -37.28 -12.33 -2.19
N THR A 114 -38.49 -12.35 -1.63
CA THR A 114 -38.66 -12.33 -0.17
C THR A 114 -38.47 -13.73 0.41
N VAL A 115 -37.55 -13.88 1.36
CA VAL A 115 -37.37 -15.16 2.07
C VAL A 115 -38.44 -15.26 3.16
N GLN A 116 -39.28 -16.29 3.07
CA GLN A 116 -40.45 -16.44 3.94
C GLN A 116 -40.08 -16.96 5.35
N ARG A 117 -39.10 -17.88 5.44
CA ARG A 117 -38.64 -18.44 6.71
C ARG A 117 -37.49 -17.61 7.25
N ILE A 118 -37.78 -16.72 8.20
CA ILE A 118 -36.78 -15.85 8.82
C ILE A 118 -36.58 -16.19 10.30
N PRO A 119 -35.35 -16.12 10.82
CA PRO A 119 -35.10 -16.27 12.26
C PRO A 119 -35.76 -15.15 13.06
N SER A 120 -36.12 -15.41 14.33
CA SER A 120 -36.85 -14.45 15.20
C SER A 120 -36.13 -13.11 15.45
N ARG A 121 -34.82 -13.03 15.17
CA ARG A 121 -34.00 -11.81 15.31
C ARG A 121 -33.87 -11.00 14.03
N ILE A 122 -34.36 -11.54 12.92
CA ILE A 122 -34.31 -10.90 11.62
C ILE A 122 -35.73 -10.47 11.28
N ARG A 123 -35.90 -9.20 10.92
CA ARG A 123 -37.19 -8.60 10.56
C ARG A 123 -37.60 -8.97 9.14
N ALA A 124 -36.63 -8.98 8.23
CA ALA A 124 -36.84 -9.22 6.82
C ALA A 124 -35.56 -9.70 6.15
N ILE A 125 -35.68 -10.54 5.12
CA ILE A 125 -34.58 -10.96 4.24
C ILE A 125 -35.08 -10.92 2.80
N LYS A 126 -34.28 -10.29 1.93
CA LYS A 126 -34.45 -10.22 0.49
C LYS A 126 -33.26 -10.92 -0.17
N SER A 127 -33.51 -11.93 -0.99
CA SER A 127 -32.47 -12.65 -1.72
C SER A 127 -32.39 -12.22 -3.18
N PHE A 128 -31.18 -12.32 -3.72
CA PHE A 128 -30.80 -11.92 -5.06
C PHE A 128 -29.92 -13.02 -5.67
N THR A 129 -30.25 -13.45 -6.87
CA THR A 129 -29.36 -14.29 -7.69
C THR A 129 -28.56 -13.35 -8.58
N LEU A 130 -27.24 -13.27 -8.36
CA LEU A 130 -26.35 -12.33 -9.06
C LEU A 130 -25.66 -13.01 -10.25
N SER A 131 -25.29 -14.28 -10.09
CA SER A 131 -24.78 -15.16 -11.14
C SER A 131 -25.01 -16.63 -10.74
N ASP A 132 -24.52 -17.57 -11.54
CA ASP A 132 -24.56 -19.00 -11.20
C ASP A 132 -23.82 -19.32 -9.89
N THR A 133 -22.79 -18.55 -9.56
CA THR A 133 -21.95 -18.75 -8.37
C THR A 133 -22.09 -17.65 -7.32
N ALA A 134 -22.78 -16.55 -7.62
CA ALA A 134 -22.90 -15.40 -6.73
C ALA A 134 -24.34 -15.12 -6.30
N TYR A 135 -24.53 -14.94 -4.98
CA TYR A 135 -25.83 -14.75 -4.34
C TYR A 135 -25.79 -13.62 -3.32
N GLY A 136 -26.77 -12.74 -3.35
CA GLY A 136 -26.89 -11.61 -2.44
C GLY A 136 -28.07 -11.78 -1.48
N TYR A 137 -27.92 -11.28 -0.26
CA TYR A 137 -28.97 -11.25 0.75
C TYR A 137 -28.97 -9.92 1.48
N ALA A 138 -29.99 -9.09 1.26
CA ALA A 138 -30.25 -7.91 2.09
C ALA A 138 -31.11 -8.32 3.29
N PHE A 139 -30.73 -7.94 4.50
CA PHE A 139 -31.46 -8.34 5.71
C PHE A 139 -31.52 -7.21 6.74
N CYS A 140 -32.64 -7.16 7.46
CA CYS A 140 -32.87 -6.19 8.53
C CYS A 140 -32.87 -6.92 9.88
N VAL A 141 -32.05 -6.46 10.83
CA VAL A 141 -31.97 -7.04 12.18
C VAL A 141 -33.01 -6.35 13.09
N ASN A 142 -33.64 -7.11 13.98
CA ASN A 142 -34.52 -6.58 15.02
C ASN A 142 -33.70 -5.75 16.02
N ARG A 143 -34.07 -4.48 16.24
CA ARG A 143 -33.39 -3.62 17.24
C ARG A 143 -33.72 -4.07 18.67
N PRO A 144 -32.80 -3.92 19.64
CA PRO A 144 -33.13 -4.04 21.06
C PRO A 144 -34.14 -2.96 21.47
N ALA A 145 -35.07 -3.29 22.37
CA ALA A 145 -36.19 -2.42 22.78
C ALA A 145 -35.81 -1.06 23.44
N LEU A 146 -34.51 -0.78 23.66
CA LEU A 146 -34.00 0.38 24.40
C LEU A 146 -33.23 1.40 23.53
N ALA A 147 -33.35 1.36 22.20
CA ALA A 147 -32.64 2.30 21.33
C ALA A 147 -33.30 3.71 21.33
N PRO A 148 -32.53 4.80 21.50
CA PRO A 148 -33.06 6.15 21.74
C PRO A 148 -33.71 6.84 20.53
N ASN A 149 -33.69 6.25 19.33
CA ASN A 149 -34.36 6.81 18.15
C ASN A 149 -35.09 5.71 17.34
N PRO A 150 -36.43 5.68 17.35
CA PRO A 150 -37.23 4.57 16.79
C PRO A 150 -37.29 4.51 15.26
N ALA A 151 -36.77 5.51 14.52
CA ALA A 151 -37.21 5.76 13.14
C ALA A 151 -36.42 5.11 11.99
N THR A 152 -35.33 4.36 12.19
CA THR A 152 -34.55 3.81 11.04
C THR A 152 -34.28 2.31 11.17
N SER A 153 -34.80 1.48 10.28
CA SER A 153 -34.39 0.07 10.20
C SER A 153 -32.96 0.00 9.68
N ILE A 154 -32.06 -0.73 10.35
CA ILE A 154 -30.69 -0.92 9.86
C ILE A 154 -30.67 -2.17 8.98
N TRP A 155 -30.34 -1.97 7.72
CA TRP A 155 -30.21 -3.02 6.74
C TRP A 155 -28.74 -3.36 6.50
N TYR A 156 -28.47 -4.63 6.26
CA TYR A 156 -27.17 -5.18 5.92
C TYR A 156 -27.28 -5.97 4.63
N PHE A 157 -26.14 -6.18 3.97
CA PHE A 157 -26.05 -7.02 2.79
C PHE A 157 -24.95 -8.06 2.97
N ALA A 158 -25.29 -9.33 2.76
CA ALA A 158 -24.33 -10.43 2.68
C ALA A 158 -24.28 -10.94 1.23
N MET A 159 -23.10 -10.89 0.62
CA MET A 159 -22.85 -11.48 -0.70
C MET A 159 -21.98 -12.73 -0.54
N LEU A 160 -22.46 -13.82 -1.11
CA LEU A 160 -21.69 -15.05 -1.30
C LEU A 160 -21.21 -15.09 -2.75
N ASP A 161 -19.92 -15.23 -2.95
CA ASP A 161 -19.32 -15.54 -4.25
C ASP A 161 -18.57 -16.87 -4.11
N LEU A 162 -19.10 -17.91 -4.75
CA LEU A 162 -18.74 -19.30 -4.49
C LEU A 162 -17.82 -19.83 -5.58
N ASN A 163 -16.94 -20.74 -5.21
CA ASN A 163 -16.19 -21.53 -6.18
C ASN A 163 -17.18 -22.31 -7.08
N PRO A 164 -16.98 -22.36 -8.41
CA PRO A 164 -17.87 -23.08 -9.33
C PRO A 164 -18.11 -24.56 -9.01
N ARG A 165 -17.25 -25.17 -8.19
CA ARG A 165 -17.37 -26.57 -7.75
C ARG A 165 -18.26 -26.75 -6.51
N VAL A 166 -18.76 -25.67 -5.92
CA VAL A 166 -19.64 -25.72 -4.75
C VAL A 166 -21.08 -25.97 -5.17
N ASP A 167 -21.75 -26.88 -4.48
CA ASP A 167 -23.20 -27.07 -4.56
C ASP A 167 -23.92 -25.80 -4.04
N THR A 168 -24.43 -25.01 -4.98
CA THR A 168 -25.00 -23.69 -4.72
C THR A 168 -26.36 -23.77 -4.03
N GLU A 169 -27.18 -24.80 -4.30
CA GLU A 169 -28.45 -25.02 -3.60
C GLU A 169 -28.20 -25.32 -2.12
N ARG A 170 -27.24 -26.21 -1.84
CA ARG A 170 -26.83 -26.51 -0.46
C ARG A 170 -26.25 -25.29 0.24
N ALA A 171 -25.47 -24.46 -0.46
CA ALA A 171 -24.92 -23.22 0.09
C ALA A 171 -26.02 -22.21 0.44
N GLN A 172 -26.97 -21.98 -0.47
CA GLN A 172 -28.13 -21.11 -0.24
C GLN A 172 -29.02 -21.62 0.91
N LYS A 173 -29.20 -22.94 1.04
CA LYS A 173 -29.90 -23.51 2.19
C LYS A 173 -29.13 -23.25 3.49
N SER A 174 -27.81 -23.43 3.47
CA SER A 174 -26.95 -23.25 4.65
C SER A 174 -26.93 -21.80 5.14
N ILE A 175 -26.95 -20.80 4.25
CA ILE A 175 -26.99 -19.39 4.69
C ILE A 175 -28.32 -19.08 5.42
N VAL A 176 -29.44 -19.63 4.94
CA VAL A 176 -30.75 -19.45 5.59
C VAL A 176 -30.82 -20.18 6.94
N GLU A 177 -30.35 -21.42 6.99
CA GLU A 177 -30.54 -22.30 8.15
C GLU A 177 -29.46 -22.18 9.22
N GLN A 178 -28.28 -21.63 8.90
CA GLN A 178 -27.14 -21.57 9.83
C GLN A 178 -26.64 -20.14 10.03
N PHE A 179 -26.42 -19.38 8.96
CA PHE A 179 -25.85 -18.03 9.08
C PHE A 179 -26.83 -17.04 9.72
N PHE A 180 -28.03 -16.84 9.17
CA PHE A 180 -28.97 -15.88 9.77
C PHE A 180 -29.36 -16.21 11.22
N PRO A 181 -29.61 -17.48 11.61
CA PRO A 181 -29.82 -17.83 13.02
C PRO A 181 -28.63 -17.53 13.92
N SER A 182 -27.41 -17.53 13.38
CA SER A 182 -26.19 -17.22 14.14
C SER A 182 -25.98 -15.71 14.38
N ILE A 183 -26.78 -14.84 13.77
CA ILE A 183 -26.71 -13.40 13.99
C ILE A 183 -27.34 -13.06 15.36
N TYR A 184 -26.58 -12.37 16.20
CA TYR A 184 -27.06 -11.85 17.48
C TYR A 184 -26.56 -10.43 17.72
N PRO A 185 -27.39 -9.56 18.33
CA PRO A 185 -26.91 -8.30 18.86
C PRO A 185 -25.94 -8.61 20.00
N VAL A 186 -24.73 -8.10 19.93
CA VAL A 186 -23.80 -8.11 21.06
C VAL A 186 -24.40 -7.18 22.12
N LYS A 187 -24.81 -7.72 23.27
CA LYS A 187 -25.34 -6.92 24.40
C LYS A 187 -24.35 -5.80 24.74
N MET A 188 -24.86 -4.60 25.04
CA MET A 188 -24.05 -3.44 25.45
C MET A 188 -22.96 -3.84 26.47
N VAL A 189 -21.77 -3.25 26.29
CA VAL A 189 -20.52 -3.33 27.08
C VAL A 189 -19.48 -4.37 26.63
N GLN A 190 -18.64 -3.97 25.68
CA GLN A 190 -17.25 -3.53 25.91
C GLN A 190 -16.95 -2.53 24.79
N LYS A 191 -15.98 -1.61 24.99
CA LYS A 191 -15.55 -0.60 24.00
C LYS A 191 -15.77 -1.10 22.57
N GLN A 192 -16.31 -0.28 21.65
CA GLN A 192 -16.09 -0.48 20.19
C GLN A 192 -14.72 -1.13 20.07
N THR A 193 -14.64 -2.38 19.57
CA THR A 193 -13.40 -3.15 19.60
C THR A 193 -12.39 -2.33 18.85
N ALA A 194 -11.68 -1.48 19.60
CA ALA A 194 -10.70 -0.58 19.06
C ALA A 194 -9.71 -1.53 18.43
N VAL A 195 -9.42 -1.28 17.15
CA VAL A 195 -8.52 -2.14 16.39
C VAL A 195 -7.30 -2.40 17.26
N SER A 196 -6.93 -3.67 17.38
CA SER A 196 -5.92 -4.10 18.33
C SER A 196 -4.64 -3.30 18.11
N THR A 197 -4.16 -2.62 19.13
CA THR A 197 -2.84 -1.95 19.14
C THR A 197 -1.79 -2.84 19.79
N SER A 198 -2.00 -4.15 19.79
CA SER A 198 -1.22 -5.09 20.60
C SER A 198 0.29 -5.05 20.29
N PHE A 199 0.69 -4.65 19.08
CA PHE A 199 2.08 -4.56 18.64
C PHE A 199 2.67 -3.13 18.73
N GLN A 200 1.90 -2.15 19.21
CA GLN A 200 2.35 -0.77 19.38
C GLN A 200 3.52 -0.68 20.35
N SER A 201 4.59 0.02 19.95
CA SER A 201 5.64 0.43 20.89
C SER A 201 5.22 1.67 21.68
N ALA A 202 5.48 1.68 22.98
CA ALA A 202 5.23 2.82 23.87
C ALA A 202 6.08 4.05 23.52
N SER A 203 7.21 3.87 22.81
CA SER A 203 8.06 4.99 22.37
C SER A 203 7.38 5.92 21.36
N PHE A 204 6.36 5.42 20.65
CA PHE A 204 5.66 6.16 19.59
C PHE A 204 4.23 6.56 19.97
N SER A 205 3.77 6.24 21.19
CA SER A 205 2.43 6.62 21.64
C SER A 205 2.38 8.12 22.00
N GLY A 206 2.08 8.95 21.00
CA GLY A 206 1.71 10.36 21.14
C GLY A 206 2.88 11.30 21.40
N LYS A 207 3.19 12.17 20.42
CA LYS A 207 4.03 13.38 20.60
C LYS A 207 4.17 14.23 19.33
N GLN A 208 3.08 14.63 18.66
CA GLN A 208 3.13 15.74 17.69
C GLN A 208 1.74 16.24 17.30
N GLN A 209 1.64 17.54 17.02
CA GLN A 209 0.47 18.13 16.38
C GLN A 209 0.46 17.67 14.92
N LYS A 210 -0.56 16.91 14.52
CA LYS A 210 -0.69 16.37 13.16
C LYS A 210 -1.73 17.20 12.38
N SER A 211 -1.53 17.34 11.08
CA SER A 211 -2.48 18.08 10.23
C SER A 211 -3.84 17.38 10.16
N PRO A 212 -4.93 18.09 9.82
CA PRO A 212 -6.24 17.46 9.61
C PRO A 212 -6.21 16.35 8.56
N GLU A 213 -5.44 16.52 7.49
CA GLU A 213 -5.27 15.52 6.42
C GLU A 213 -4.60 14.25 6.94
N PHE A 214 -3.58 14.39 7.80
CA PHE A 214 -2.93 13.25 8.45
C PHE A 214 -3.92 12.48 9.32
N ILE A 215 -4.71 13.19 10.14
CA ILE A 215 -5.72 12.57 11.02
C ILE A 215 -6.78 11.83 10.19
N ALA A 216 -7.28 12.45 9.12
CA ALA A 216 -8.25 11.85 8.22
C ALA A 216 -7.68 10.60 7.52
N SER A 217 -6.46 10.69 7.00
CA SER A 217 -5.77 9.57 6.36
C SER A 217 -5.55 8.41 7.32
N ARG A 218 -5.08 8.71 8.55
CA ARG A 218 -4.92 7.72 9.61
C ARG A 218 -6.23 7.00 9.92
N GLN A 219 -7.31 7.76 10.10
CA GLN A 219 -8.63 7.20 10.44
C GLN A 219 -9.13 6.25 9.34
N LEU A 220 -9.06 6.68 8.07
CA LEU A 220 -9.43 5.85 6.91
C LEU A 220 -8.67 4.52 6.89
N VAL A 221 -7.37 4.58 7.14
CA VAL A 221 -6.51 3.39 7.14
C VAL A 221 -6.89 2.46 8.30
N THR A 222 -7.06 2.97 9.52
CA THR A 222 -7.50 2.13 10.66
C THR A 222 -8.90 1.56 10.48
N ASP A 223 -9.80 2.32 9.85
CA ASP A 223 -11.17 1.87 9.56
C ASP A 223 -11.22 0.71 8.58
N SER A 224 -10.21 0.58 7.71
CA SER A 224 -10.11 -0.53 6.74
C SER A 224 -10.03 -1.91 7.39
N ILE A 225 -9.66 -1.98 8.68
CA ILE A 225 -9.52 -3.24 9.44
C ILE A 225 -10.38 -3.29 10.71
N LYS A 226 -11.33 -2.35 10.90
CA LYS A 226 -12.04 -2.17 12.18
C LYS A 226 -12.91 -3.35 12.64
N ASN A 227 -13.40 -4.13 11.69
CA ASN A 227 -14.26 -5.28 11.93
C ASN A 227 -13.51 -6.61 11.78
N MET A 228 -12.17 -6.56 11.77
CA MET A 228 -11.32 -7.71 11.56
C MET A 228 -10.63 -8.08 12.87
N LYS A 229 -11.04 -9.19 13.48
CA LYS A 229 -10.57 -9.67 14.79
C LYS A 229 -9.07 -9.93 14.81
N ASP A 230 -8.53 -10.50 13.74
CA ASP A 230 -7.14 -10.96 13.70
C ASP A 230 -6.17 -9.87 13.23
N TRP A 231 -6.69 -8.73 12.78
CA TRP A 231 -5.92 -7.60 12.32
C TRP A 231 -5.64 -6.61 13.45
N TRP A 232 -4.44 -6.03 13.39
CA TRP A 232 -3.97 -5.03 14.33
C TRP A 232 -3.26 -3.91 13.59
N TYR A 233 -3.07 -2.78 14.27
CA TYR A 233 -2.22 -1.70 13.77
C TYR A 233 -1.16 -1.27 14.78
N ALA A 234 -0.09 -0.67 14.27
CA ALA A 234 0.95 0.02 15.03
C ALA A 234 1.36 1.29 14.30
N GLU A 235 1.88 2.28 15.00
CA GLU A 235 2.17 3.61 14.47
C GLU A 235 3.53 4.11 14.94
N THR A 236 4.14 4.93 14.08
CA THR A 236 5.33 5.73 14.36
C THR A 236 5.06 7.19 14.02
N GLU A 237 6.09 8.03 13.97
CA GLU A 237 5.92 9.44 13.61
C GLU A 237 5.38 9.61 12.19
N ASN A 238 5.88 8.79 11.27
CA ASN A 238 5.64 8.91 9.84
C ASN A 238 4.87 7.74 9.22
N TYR A 239 4.71 6.62 9.94
CA TYR A 239 4.14 5.39 9.40
C TYR A 239 2.97 4.83 10.22
N ILE A 240 2.06 4.15 9.53
CA ILE A 240 1.08 3.23 10.11
C ILE A 240 1.26 1.83 9.51
N PHE A 241 1.32 0.84 10.39
CA PHE A 241 1.46 -0.58 10.08
C PHE A 241 0.13 -1.28 10.27
N LEU A 242 -0.28 -2.11 9.32
CA LEU A 242 -1.48 -2.94 9.37
C LEU A 242 -1.09 -4.37 9.10
N SER A 243 -1.49 -5.29 9.98
CA SER A 243 -1.10 -6.68 9.79
C SER A 243 -1.98 -7.64 10.59
N ASN A 244 -2.02 -8.89 10.13
CA ASN A 244 -2.55 -10.04 10.84
C ASN A 244 -1.45 -11.06 11.21
N LEU A 245 -0.18 -10.65 11.17
CA LEU A 245 0.94 -11.46 11.64
C LEU A 245 0.76 -11.83 13.12
N LYS A 246 1.13 -13.06 13.47
CA LYS A 246 0.92 -13.62 14.81
C LYS A 246 1.98 -13.14 15.81
N SER A 247 1.77 -13.44 17.09
CA SER A 247 2.56 -12.92 18.23
C SER A 247 4.07 -13.22 18.16
N ASN A 248 4.49 -14.27 17.45
CA ASN A 248 5.89 -14.59 17.19
C ASN A 248 6.63 -13.50 16.38
N TYR A 249 5.91 -12.64 15.65
CA TYR A 249 6.49 -11.50 14.92
C TYR A 249 6.64 -10.23 15.79
N ARG A 250 6.26 -10.27 17.07
CA ARG A 250 6.23 -9.07 17.94
C ARG A 250 7.56 -8.33 18.00
N VAL A 251 8.67 -9.04 18.10
CA VAL A 251 10.00 -8.45 18.14
C VAL A 251 10.33 -7.80 16.79
N THR A 252 10.13 -8.53 15.67
CA THR A 252 10.35 -8.02 14.31
C THR A 252 9.56 -6.73 14.03
N ILE A 253 8.29 -6.67 14.44
CA ILE A 253 7.44 -5.49 14.22
C ILE A 253 7.87 -4.29 15.08
N LYS A 254 8.30 -4.52 16.32
CA LYS A 254 8.86 -3.45 17.16
C LYS A 254 10.17 -2.91 16.57
N ASP A 255 11.04 -3.81 16.13
CA ASP A 255 12.28 -3.42 15.46
C ASP A 255 12.00 -2.67 14.16
N LEU A 256 10.94 -3.03 13.42
CA LEU A 256 10.51 -2.31 12.22
C LEU A 256 10.06 -0.89 12.52
N GLN A 257 9.21 -0.69 13.54
CA GLN A 257 8.76 0.64 13.96
C GLN A 257 9.94 1.58 14.22
N GLU A 258 11.02 1.10 14.84
CA GLU A 258 12.22 1.91 15.06
C GLU A 258 13.04 2.09 13.77
N ARG A 259 13.37 0.98 13.11
CA ARG A 259 14.29 0.97 11.96
C ARG A 259 13.77 1.79 10.77
N ILE A 260 12.47 1.79 10.53
CA ILE A 260 11.90 2.53 9.41
C ILE A 260 12.07 4.05 9.58
N GLU A 261 12.08 4.56 10.82
CA GLU A 261 12.27 5.99 11.08
C GLU A 261 13.74 6.40 10.92
N TYR A 262 14.69 5.52 11.32
CA TYR A 262 16.10 5.71 10.95
C TYR A 262 16.29 5.72 9.45
N LEU A 263 15.61 4.81 8.75
CA LEU A 263 15.67 4.70 7.31
C LEU A 263 15.10 5.95 6.63
N ARG A 264 13.93 6.44 7.06
CA ARG A 264 13.36 7.69 6.56
C ARG A 264 14.27 8.87 6.79
N ASN A 265 14.88 8.99 7.98
CA ASN A 265 15.86 10.04 8.22
C ASN A 265 17.05 9.95 7.25
N ALA A 266 17.53 8.73 6.96
CA ALA A 266 18.59 8.51 5.99
C ALA A 266 18.19 8.87 4.55
N PHE A 267 16.91 8.73 4.19
CA PHE A 267 16.38 9.22 2.92
C PHE A 267 16.40 10.75 2.85
N GLU A 268 15.88 11.41 3.88
CA GLU A 268 15.77 12.87 3.96
C GLU A 268 17.12 13.60 3.93
N GLN A 269 18.19 12.96 4.43
CA GLN A 269 19.54 13.54 4.36
C GLN A 269 20.04 13.72 2.92
N PHE A 270 19.60 12.87 1.98
CA PHE A 270 20.10 12.86 0.60
C PHE A 270 19.06 13.29 -0.43
N MET A 271 17.79 13.16 -0.10
CA MET A 271 16.65 13.55 -0.92
C MET A 271 15.63 14.26 -0.04
N PRO A 272 15.96 15.44 0.51
CA PRO A 272 15.02 16.16 1.36
C PRO A 272 13.74 16.45 0.59
N PRO A 273 12.57 16.32 1.23
CA PRO A 273 11.30 16.54 0.55
C PRO A 273 11.23 18.02 0.15
N ARG A 274 10.82 18.28 -1.10
CA ARG A 274 10.78 19.65 -1.64
C ARG A 274 9.55 20.44 -1.21
N LYS A 275 8.59 19.74 -0.59
CA LYS A 275 7.39 20.24 0.09
C LYS A 275 7.10 19.34 1.29
N ASP A 276 6.34 19.83 2.25
CA ASP A 276 5.93 19.02 3.40
C ASP A 276 5.17 17.76 2.97
N ILE A 277 5.58 16.61 3.51
CA ILE A 277 4.86 15.35 3.33
C ILE A 277 3.71 15.32 4.34
N THR A 278 2.50 15.56 3.87
CA THR A 278 1.28 15.59 4.70
C THR A 278 0.58 14.24 4.84
N ALA A 279 0.90 13.28 3.95
CA ALA A 279 0.37 11.93 4.00
C ALA A 279 1.09 11.07 5.05
N ILE A 280 0.33 10.20 5.72
CA ILE A 280 0.90 9.12 6.53
C ILE A 280 1.34 7.98 5.61
N SER A 281 2.54 7.45 5.82
CA SER A 281 3.04 6.30 5.07
C SER A 281 2.38 5.00 5.58
N VAL A 282 1.72 4.26 4.70
CA VAL A 282 1.01 3.02 5.07
C VAL A 282 1.87 1.80 4.70
N VAL A 283 2.03 0.87 5.65
CA VAL A 283 2.70 -0.42 5.48
C VAL A 283 1.73 -1.53 5.88
N ARG A 284 1.44 -2.46 4.96
CA ARG A 284 0.55 -3.60 5.19
C ARG A 284 1.33 -4.91 5.03
N ALA A 285 1.33 -5.76 6.05
CA ALA A 285 2.01 -7.05 6.00
C ALA A 285 1.04 -8.20 6.24
N PHE A 286 0.97 -9.14 5.29
CA PHE A 286 0.05 -10.26 5.34
C PHE A 286 0.63 -11.48 6.05
N SER A 287 -0.25 -12.31 6.61
CA SER A 287 0.13 -13.55 7.31
C SER A 287 0.31 -14.75 6.37
N SER A 288 -0.23 -14.69 5.15
CA SER A 288 -0.05 -15.72 4.12
C SER A 288 0.21 -15.12 2.74
N ALA A 289 0.88 -15.90 1.88
CA ALA A 289 1.06 -15.56 0.48
C ALA A 289 -0.27 -15.42 -0.28
N ASP A 290 -1.26 -16.27 0.01
CA ASP A 290 -2.57 -16.24 -0.67
C ASP A 290 -3.35 -14.95 -0.37
N GLU A 291 -3.26 -14.44 0.86
CA GLU A 291 -3.86 -13.15 1.23
C GLU A 291 -3.23 -12.01 0.44
N TYR A 292 -1.90 -12.00 0.31
CA TYR A 292 -1.17 -11.03 -0.49
C TYR A 292 -1.58 -11.09 -1.97
N VAL A 293 -1.56 -12.28 -2.57
CA VAL A 293 -1.92 -12.49 -3.99
C VAL A 293 -3.38 -12.12 -4.27
N SER A 294 -4.27 -12.35 -3.32
CA SER A 294 -5.68 -11.96 -3.43
C SER A 294 -5.90 -10.44 -3.30
N TYR A 295 -4.91 -9.72 -2.77
CA TYR A 295 -4.98 -8.29 -2.49
C TYR A 295 -4.37 -7.44 -3.59
N VAL A 296 -3.27 -7.89 -4.19
CA VAL A 296 -2.57 -7.17 -5.26
C VAL A 296 -3.13 -7.51 -6.64
N ASP A 297 -2.85 -6.65 -7.61
CA ASP A 297 -3.14 -6.93 -9.02
C ASP A 297 -2.44 -8.22 -9.47
N LYS A 298 -3.11 -9.02 -10.30
CA LYS A 298 -2.62 -10.34 -10.75
C LYS A 298 -1.23 -10.27 -11.37
N ASP A 299 -0.94 -9.21 -12.11
CA ASP A 299 0.36 -8.99 -12.78
C ASP A 299 1.49 -8.68 -11.78
N MET A 300 1.16 -8.37 -10.53
CA MET A 300 2.09 -8.09 -9.44
C MET A 300 2.21 -9.24 -8.43
N ALA A 301 1.43 -10.33 -8.59
CA ALA A 301 1.39 -11.46 -7.67
C ALA A 301 2.75 -12.18 -7.49
N TRP A 302 3.67 -12.00 -8.45
CA TRP A 302 5.02 -12.57 -8.39
C TRP A 302 5.95 -11.86 -7.39
N SER A 303 5.62 -10.63 -6.99
CA SER A 303 6.46 -9.81 -6.12
C SER A 303 6.39 -10.25 -4.65
N TRP A 304 7.42 -9.89 -3.89
CA TRP A 304 7.50 -10.14 -2.43
C TRP A 304 7.09 -8.93 -1.59
N GLY A 305 7.00 -7.77 -2.23
CA GLY A 305 6.54 -6.51 -1.69
C GLY A 305 6.21 -5.59 -2.86
N LEU A 306 5.36 -4.60 -2.62
CA LEU A 306 4.95 -3.64 -3.62
C LEU A 306 4.58 -2.32 -2.94
N TRP A 307 5.28 -1.24 -3.25
CA TRP A 307 4.73 0.11 -3.14
C TRP A 307 3.72 0.33 -4.27
N SER A 308 2.46 0.59 -3.93
CA SER A 308 1.41 0.92 -4.89
C SER A 308 1.07 2.40 -4.84
N PRO A 309 1.51 3.23 -5.82
CA PRO A 309 1.15 4.64 -5.89
C PRO A 309 -0.36 4.86 -6.02
N THR A 310 -1.05 3.95 -6.71
CA THR A 310 -2.49 4.01 -6.97
C THR A 310 -3.32 3.69 -5.73
N HIS A 311 -2.82 2.87 -4.81
CA HIS A 311 -3.49 2.57 -3.53
C HIS A 311 -2.87 3.34 -2.34
N LYS A 312 -1.77 4.05 -2.58
CA LYS A 312 -0.99 4.80 -1.57
C LYS A 312 -0.56 3.97 -0.36
N GLU A 313 -0.31 2.69 -0.58
CA GLU A 313 0.18 1.78 0.46
C GLU A 313 1.32 0.90 -0.04
N LEU A 314 2.20 0.56 0.89
CA LEU A 314 3.24 -0.44 0.74
C LEU A 314 2.67 -1.76 1.26
N VAL A 315 2.67 -2.81 0.44
CA VAL A 315 2.18 -4.14 0.83
C VAL A 315 3.30 -5.17 0.82
N ILE A 316 3.32 -6.08 1.79
CA ILE A 316 4.39 -7.08 2.01
C ILE A 316 3.81 -8.49 2.07
N ARG A 317 4.41 -9.38 1.27
CA ARG A 317 4.16 -10.81 1.29
C ARG A 317 5.00 -11.47 2.38
N PRO A 318 4.48 -12.46 3.13
CA PRO A 318 5.30 -13.20 4.09
C PRO A 318 6.39 -14.01 3.40
N ILE A 319 7.54 -14.13 4.07
CA ILE A 319 8.67 -14.95 3.61
C ILE A 319 8.55 -16.35 4.18
N GLU A 320 8.36 -17.33 3.30
CA GLU A 320 8.15 -18.73 3.66
C GLU A 320 9.37 -19.59 3.31
N GLY A 321 9.51 -20.77 3.93
CA GLY A 321 10.51 -21.78 3.53
C GLY A 321 11.96 -21.53 3.95
N ALA A 322 12.28 -20.41 4.59
CA ALA A 322 13.63 -20.13 5.12
C ALA A 322 13.70 -20.27 6.66
N GLY A 323 14.89 -20.29 7.25
CA GLY A 323 15.03 -20.21 8.72
C GLY A 323 14.61 -18.83 9.26
N ALA A 324 14.14 -18.74 10.50
CA ALA A 324 13.55 -17.52 11.08
C ALA A 324 14.45 -16.27 10.96
N LYS A 325 15.77 -16.43 11.11
CA LYS A 325 16.73 -15.33 10.94
C LYS A 325 16.74 -14.81 9.50
N VAL A 326 16.82 -15.70 8.52
CA VAL A 326 16.84 -15.37 7.09
C VAL A 326 15.50 -14.74 6.68
N GLN A 327 14.37 -15.30 7.13
CA GLN A 327 13.06 -14.69 6.89
C GLN A 327 12.99 -13.25 7.39
N ARG A 328 13.50 -13.00 8.60
CA ARG A 328 13.51 -11.66 9.21
C ARG A 328 14.41 -10.69 8.44
N GLU A 329 15.59 -11.11 8.02
CA GLU A 329 16.52 -10.28 7.24
C GLU A 329 15.94 -9.93 5.86
N GLU A 330 15.36 -10.91 5.15
CA GLU A 330 14.69 -10.67 3.87
C GLU A 330 13.46 -9.77 4.02
N PHE A 331 12.66 -9.95 5.08
CA PHE A 331 11.54 -9.07 5.38
C PHE A 331 11.98 -7.61 5.51
N PHE A 332 13.06 -7.33 6.26
CA PHE A 332 13.58 -5.96 6.34
C PHE A 332 14.12 -5.45 5.01
N ARG A 333 14.85 -6.27 4.27
CA ARG A 333 15.40 -5.89 2.96
C ARG A 333 14.29 -5.44 2.01
N ILE A 334 13.20 -6.20 1.93
CA ILE A 334 12.03 -5.87 1.09
C ILE A 334 11.34 -4.62 1.60
N VAL A 335 11.04 -4.53 2.90
CA VAL A 335 10.38 -3.33 3.47
C VAL A 335 11.21 -2.08 3.23
N PHE A 336 12.53 -2.15 3.34
CA PHE A 336 13.41 -1.00 3.14
C PHE A 336 13.47 -0.56 1.67
N HIS A 337 13.49 -1.52 0.75
CA HIS A 337 13.39 -1.28 -0.69
C HIS A 337 12.07 -0.55 -1.02
N GLU A 338 10.94 -1.12 -0.61
CA GLU A 338 9.63 -0.54 -0.92
C GLU A 338 9.36 0.77 -0.17
N ALA A 339 9.87 0.92 1.05
CA ALA A 339 9.73 2.16 1.84
C ALA A 339 10.47 3.32 1.17
N PHE A 340 11.53 3.05 0.42
CA PHE A 340 12.20 4.07 -0.38
C PHE A 340 11.30 4.57 -1.51
N HIS A 341 10.67 3.66 -2.27
CA HIS A 341 9.72 4.04 -3.33
C HIS A 341 8.54 4.86 -2.79
N GLN A 342 8.01 4.47 -1.64
CA GLN A 342 6.98 5.24 -0.95
C GLN A 342 7.45 6.64 -0.55
N TYR A 343 8.64 6.74 0.04
CA TYR A 343 9.21 8.02 0.46
C TYR A 343 9.46 8.95 -0.72
N ILE A 344 10.16 8.46 -1.75
CA ILE A 344 10.58 9.29 -2.90
C ILE A 344 9.38 9.78 -3.70
N TYR A 345 8.31 8.97 -3.78
CA TYR A 345 7.04 9.39 -4.36
C TYR A 345 6.50 10.65 -3.68
N TYR A 346 6.44 10.69 -2.34
CA TYR A 346 5.99 11.90 -1.64
C TYR A 346 7.03 13.03 -1.68
N ALA A 347 8.32 12.73 -1.57
CA ALA A 347 9.40 13.72 -1.53
C ALA A 347 9.49 14.56 -2.83
N PHE A 348 9.15 13.96 -3.98
CA PHE A 348 9.10 14.63 -5.28
C PHE A 348 7.69 15.02 -5.73
N ASP A 349 6.75 15.22 -4.79
CA ASP A 349 5.38 15.66 -5.08
C ASP A 349 4.69 14.74 -6.11
N GLN A 350 4.85 13.43 -5.90
CA GLN A 350 4.25 12.34 -6.68
C GLN A 350 4.78 12.22 -8.11
N ASN A 351 5.92 12.86 -8.41
CA ASN A 351 6.61 12.71 -9.68
C ASN A 351 7.56 11.50 -9.65
N SER A 352 7.41 10.58 -10.59
CA SER A 352 8.24 9.37 -10.65
C SER A 352 9.64 9.68 -11.19
N PRO A 353 10.72 9.31 -10.47
CA PRO A 353 12.09 9.41 -10.98
C PRO A 353 12.35 8.46 -12.16
N ALA A 354 13.53 8.62 -12.77
CA ALA A 354 14.07 7.68 -13.74
C ALA A 354 14.38 6.35 -13.04
N VAL A 355 14.19 5.24 -13.77
CA VAL A 355 14.24 3.90 -13.18
C VAL A 355 15.60 3.57 -12.57
N TRP A 356 16.70 4.00 -13.19
CA TRP A 356 18.06 3.81 -12.65
C TRP A 356 18.24 4.49 -11.29
N PHE A 357 17.63 5.66 -11.10
CA PHE A 357 17.70 6.44 -9.87
C PHE A 357 16.78 5.83 -8.81
N ASN A 358 15.54 5.49 -9.20
CA ASN A 358 14.54 4.93 -8.31
C ASN A 358 14.95 3.55 -7.78
N GLU A 359 15.14 2.57 -8.68
CA GLU A 359 15.48 1.19 -8.30
C GLU A 359 16.88 1.09 -7.70
N GLY A 360 17.83 1.87 -8.22
CA GLY A 360 19.20 1.88 -7.71
C GLY A 360 19.27 2.35 -6.26
N HIS A 361 18.51 3.38 -5.88
CA HIS A 361 18.43 3.81 -4.49
C HIS A 361 17.60 2.84 -3.63
N ALA A 362 16.51 2.29 -4.14
CA ALA A 362 15.72 1.30 -3.41
C ALA A 362 16.59 0.09 -3.02
N ASP A 363 17.37 -0.44 -3.96
CA ASP A 363 18.33 -1.51 -3.68
C ASP A 363 19.48 -1.06 -2.77
N PHE A 364 19.96 0.18 -2.92
CA PHE A 364 21.01 0.73 -2.04
C PHE A 364 20.56 0.74 -0.58
N TYR A 365 19.35 1.21 -0.31
CA TYR A 365 18.79 1.27 1.03
C TYR A 365 18.28 -0.09 1.55
N SER A 366 17.97 -1.04 0.66
CA SER A 366 17.65 -2.42 1.05
C SER A 366 18.78 -3.09 1.83
N ALA A 367 20.04 -2.66 1.61
CA ALA A 367 21.23 -3.13 2.30
C ALA A 367 21.54 -2.37 3.61
N ALA A 368 20.56 -1.66 4.17
CA ALA A 368 20.73 -0.91 5.41
C ALA A 368 20.92 -1.83 6.63
N LEU A 369 21.95 -1.49 7.41
CA LEU A 369 22.27 -2.10 8.70
C LEU A 369 22.10 -1.05 9.80
N ILE A 370 21.26 -1.36 10.77
CA ILE A 370 20.93 -0.46 11.88
C ILE A 370 21.27 -1.18 13.18
N ASN A 371 22.38 -0.75 13.80
CA ASN A 371 22.91 -1.30 15.07
C ASN A 371 23.28 -0.13 15.99
N ASP A 372 22.89 -0.19 17.27
CA ASP A 372 23.23 0.82 18.29
C ASP A 372 22.97 2.27 17.85
N ARG A 373 21.83 2.51 17.19
CA ARG A 373 21.44 3.82 16.62
C ARG A 373 22.36 4.36 15.52
N LYS A 374 23.27 3.53 15.01
CA LYS A 374 24.11 3.86 13.85
C LYS A 374 23.52 3.21 12.60
N PHE A 375 23.52 3.99 11.54
CA PHE A 375 23.01 3.59 10.23
C PHE A 375 24.18 3.41 9.27
N TYR A 376 24.24 2.26 8.62
CA TYR A 376 25.24 1.95 7.60
C TYR A 376 24.57 1.31 6.39
N ILE A 377 25.19 1.47 5.22
CA ILE A 377 24.81 0.73 4.01
C ILE A 377 25.94 -0.23 3.69
N GLY A 378 25.62 -1.52 3.71
CA GLY A 378 26.51 -2.59 3.28
C GLY A 378 26.46 -2.80 1.77
N GLU A 379 27.25 -3.78 1.30
CA GLU A 379 27.14 -4.26 -0.08
C GLU A 379 26.05 -5.34 -0.19
N ASN A 380 25.26 -5.30 -1.27
CA ASN A 380 24.33 -6.38 -1.59
C ASN A 380 25.10 -7.52 -2.28
N SER A 381 25.23 -8.67 -1.62
CA SER A 381 26.06 -9.77 -2.12
C SER A 381 25.59 -10.34 -3.48
N SER A 382 24.29 -10.30 -3.77
CA SER A 382 23.76 -10.75 -5.07
C SER A 382 24.10 -9.75 -6.17
N SER A 383 23.90 -8.46 -5.91
CA SER A 383 24.25 -7.39 -6.85
C SER A 383 25.75 -7.32 -7.11
N VAL A 384 26.59 -7.50 -6.09
CA VAL A 384 28.05 -7.62 -6.24
C VAL A 384 28.42 -8.75 -7.20
N LYS A 385 27.86 -9.96 -6.99
CA LYS A 385 28.15 -11.10 -7.87
C LYS A 385 27.76 -10.83 -9.33
N ALA A 386 26.59 -10.22 -9.54
CA ALA A 386 26.14 -9.85 -10.88
C ALA A 386 27.04 -8.78 -11.52
N VAL A 387 27.50 -7.80 -10.75
CA VAL A 387 28.39 -6.73 -11.24
C VAL A 387 29.80 -7.26 -11.54
N ASP A 388 30.36 -8.09 -10.68
CA ASP A 388 31.64 -8.75 -10.90
C ASP A 388 31.59 -9.60 -12.19
N GLU A 389 30.47 -10.29 -12.43
CA GLU A 389 30.23 -11.04 -13.66
C GLU A 389 30.12 -10.12 -14.89
N MET A 390 29.40 -9.01 -14.80
CA MET A 390 29.30 -8.04 -15.90
C MET A 390 30.64 -7.38 -16.22
N VAL A 391 31.47 -7.10 -15.21
CA VAL A 391 32.84 -6.61 -15.39
C VAL A 391 33.70 -7.65 -16.10
N ARG A 392 33.66 -8.91 -15.65
CA ARG A 392 34.41 -10.02 -16.24
C ARG A 392 34.04 -10.27 -17.70
N THR A 393 32.75 -10.19 -18.02
CA THR A 393 32.21 -10.41 -19.37
C THR A 393 32.20 -9.15 -20.24
N LYS A 394 32.62 -7.99 -19.70
CA LYS A 394 32.62 -6.69 -20.38
C LYS A 394 31.25 -6.27 -20.91
N THR A 395 30.20 -6.52 -20.12
CA THR A 395 28.80 -6.22 -20.46
C THR A 395 28.23 -5.01 -19.71
N ILE A 396 29.05 -4.27 -18.97
CA ILE A 396 28.67 -3.01 -18.32
C ILE A 396 28.36 -1.95 -19.39
N ASP A 397 27.16 -1.36 -19.31
CA ASP A 397 26.73 -0.25 -20.16
C ASP A 397 25.93 0.77 -19.33
N ILE A 398 26.64 1.79 -18.82
CA ILE A 398 26.05 2.88 -18.04
C ILE A 398 25.19 3.78 -18.93
N HIS A 399 25.59 4.00 -20.18
CA HIS A 399 24.84 4.84 -21.11
C HIS A 399 23.45 4.27 -21.35
N ARG A 400 23.35 2.96 -21.62
CA ARG A 400 22.06 2.27 -21.73
C ARG A 400 21.26 2.38 -20.44
N LEU A 401 21.87 2.08 -19.29
CA LEU A 401 21.18 2.04 -17.99
C LEU A 401 20.44 3.34 -17.69
N ILE A 402 21.10 4.49 -17.83
CA ILE A 402 20.53 5.78 -17.43
C ILE A 402 19.38 6.24 -18.35
N HIS A 403 19.26 5.65 -19.55
CA HIS A 403 18.20 5.94 -20.52
C HIS A 403 17.11 4.86 -20.60
N LEU A 404 17.15 3.85 -19.73
CA LEU A 404 16.08 2.84 -19.69
C LEU A 404 14.77 3.47 -19.24
N THR A 405 13.70 3.15 -19.95
CA THR A 405 12.33 3.32 -19.46
C THR A 405 12.02 2.24 -18.40
N TYR A 406 10.95 2.44 -17.61
CA TYR A 406 10.49 1.42 -16.68
C TYR A 406 10.12 0.11 -17.39
N GLU A 407 9.48 0.19 -18.55
CA GLU A 407 9.14 -0.98 -19.37
C GLU A 407 10.40 -1.76 -19.77
N GLN A 408 11.40 -1.08 -20.35
CA GLN A 408 12.66 -1.72 -20.75
C GLN A 408 13.48 -2.26 -19.56
N PHE A 409 13.36 -1.62 -18.39
CA PHE A 409 14.03 -2.09 -17.18
C PHE A 409 13.40 -3.38 -16.64
N TYR A 410 12.06 -3.47 -16.71
CA TYR A 410 11.24 -4.59 -16.27
C TYR A 410 10.93 -5.62 -17.38
N ASP A 411 11.54 -5.48 -18.55
CA ASP A 411 11.36 -6.38 -19.70
C ASP A 411 11.77 -7.85 -19.39
N GLU A 412 11.36 -8.77 -20.27
CA GLU A 412 10.83 -10.11 -20.02
C GLU A 412 11.74 -11.11 -19.30
N SER A 413 13.06 -11.02 -19.41
CA SER A 413 13.94 -12.02 -18.80
C SER A 413 14.27 -11.68 -17.35
N ARG A 414 13.99 -12.61 -16.42
CA ARG A 414 14.38 -12.48 -15.01
C ARG A 414 15.88 -12.17 -14.84
N GLU A 415 16.72 -12.73 -15.72
CA GLU A 415 18.16 -12.50 -15.73
C GLU A 415 18.52 -11.07 -16.13
N ILE A 416 17.91 -10.53 -17.20
CA ILE A 416 18.14 -9.15 -17.65
C ILE A 416 17.69 -8.18 -16.57
N ARG A 417 16.49 -8.39 -16.01
CA ARG A 417 15.95 -7.59 -14.91
C ARG A 417 16.92 -7.59 -13.72
N HIS A 418 17.43 -8.75 -13.32
CA HIS A 418 18.41 -8.85 -12.23
C HIS A 418 19.71 -8.09 -12.53
N LYS A 419 20.22 -8.16 -13.76
CA LYS A 419 21.39 -7.37 -14.18
C LYS A 419 21.12 -5.86 -14.17
N ASN A 420 19.95 -5.42 -14.63
CA ASN A 420 19.53 -4.02 -14.59
C ASN A 420 19.50 -3.49 -13.14
N TYR A 421 18.87 -4.24 -12.23
CA TYR A 421 18.87 -3.94 -10.78
C TYR A 421 20.29 -3.87 -10.21
N ALA A 422 21.12 -4.89 -10.46
CA ALA A 422 22.48 -4.93 -9.96
C ALA A 422 23.33 -3.75 -10.46
N LEU A 423 23.18 -3.38 -11.73
CA LEU A 423 23.91 -2.25 -12.32
C LEU A 423 23.42 -0.90 -11.77
N ALA A 424 22.10 -0.71 -11.61
CA ALA A 424 21.53 0.49 -11.00
C ALA A 424 21.99 0.66 -9.55
N TRP A 425 21.90 -0.40 -8.75
CA TRP A 425 22.44 -0.44 -7.39
C TRP A 425 23.92 -0.07 -7.36
N ALA A 426 24.72 -0.68 -8.23
CA ALA A 426 26.16 -0.47 -8.25
C ALA A 426 26.53 0.97 -8.62
N LEU A 427 25.79 1.57 -9.57
CA LEU A 427 25.96 2.96 -9.96
C LEU A 427 25.66 3.89 -8.78
N ILE A 428 24.51 3.70 -8.11
CA ILE A 428 24.16 4.50 -6.93
C ILE A 428 25.18 4.32 -5.80
N TYR A 429 25.63 3.08 -5.54
CA TYR A 429 26.65 2.81 -4.54
C TYR A 429 27.95 3.55 -4.85
N TYR A 430 28.45 3.47 -6.10
CA TYR A 430 29.63 4.21 -6.54
C TYR A 430 29.46 5.72 -6.36
N LEU A 431 28.36 6.28 -6.86
CA LEU A 431 28.09 7.73 -6.83
C LEU A 431 27.91 8.27 -5.40
N ARG A 432 27.29 7.50 -4.50
CA ARG A 432 27.09 7.91 -3.09
C ARG A 432 28.35 7.72 -2.24
N LYS A 433 29.06 6.60 -2.41
CA LYS A 433 30.07 6.15 -1.44
C LYS A 433 31.52 6.34 -1.90
N SER A 434 31.78 6.32 -3.20
CA SER A 434 33.13 6.42 -3.76
C SER A 434 33.39 7.73 -4.49
N ALA A 435 32.49 8.19 -5.36
CA ALA A 435 32.71 9.38 -6.18
C ALA A 435 33.05 10.65 -5.37
N PRO A 436 32.49 10.88 -4.17
CA PRO A 436 32.89 12.02 -3.32
C PRO A 436 34.31 11.91 -2.75
N LEU A 437 34.92 10.72 -2.75
CA LEU A 437 36.28 10.47 -2.28
C LEU A 437 37.34 10.56 -3.40
N ASP A 438 36.92 10.56 -4.67
CA ASP A 438 37.84 10.69 -5.80
C ASP A 438 38.45 12.11 -5.83
N SER A 439 39.66 12.24 -6.37
CA SER A 439 40.36 13.52 -6.56
C SER A 439 40.73 13.70 -8.04
N PRO A 440 40.11 14.64 -8.78
CA PRO A 440 38.96 15.45 -8.36
C PRO A 440 37.66 14.61 -8.23
N ALA A 441 36.71 15.07 -7.42
CA ALA A 441 35.42 14.41 -7.18
C ALA A 441 34.42 14.61 -8.34
N LYS A 442 34.82 14.19 -9.55
CA LYS A 442 34.15 14.51 -10.83
C LYS A 442 32.65 14.21 -10.86
N TYR A 443 32.25 13.12 -10.22
CA TYR A 443 30.87 12.58 -10.31
C TYR A 443 30.03 12.83 -9.07
N ALA A 444 30.58 13.50 -8.04
CA ALA A 444 29.93 13.64 -6.73
C ALA A 444 28.61 14.43 -6.76
N LYS A 445 28.38 15.23 -7.81
CA LYS A 445 27.20 16.09 -7.96
C LYS A 445 26.10 15.55 -8.86
N ILE A 446 26.29 14.39 -9.49
CA ILE A 446 25.30 13.82 -10.42
C ILE A 446 23.94 13.62 -9.74
N LEU A 447 23.91 13.04 -8.54
CA LEU A 447 22.66 12.72 -7.84
C LEU A 447 21.92 13.96 -7.32
N ASP A 448 22.67 14.97 -6.86
CA ASP A 448 22.12 16.26 -6.42
C ASP A 448 21.49 16.97 -7.62
N LYS A 449 22.25 17.11 -8.72
CA LYS A 449 21.79 17.72 -9.98
C LYS A 449 20.55 17.02 -10.53
N TYR A 450 20.53 15.68 -10.53
CA TYR A 450 19.37 14.92 -10.95
C TYR A 450 18.13 15.25 -10.13
N SER A 451 18.26 15.28 -8.80
CA SER A 451 17.15 15.55 -7.89
C SER A 451 16.60 16.97 -8.05
N ASP A 452 17.48 17.95 -8.22
CA ASP A 452 17.10 19.35 -8.50
C ASP A 452 16.41 19.46 -9.87
N ALA A 453 17.00 18.86 -10.90
CA ALA A 453 16.44 18.90 -12.25
C ALA A 453 15.07 18.21 -12.32
N LEU A 454 14.90 17.04 -11.71
CA LEU A 454 13.59 16.34 -11.66
C LEU A 454 12.52 17.20 -10.99
N TRP A 455 12.90 17.95 -9.94
CA TRP A 455 11.99 18.85 -9.27
C TRP A 455 11.56 20.02 -10.18
N GLU A 456 12.50 20.61 -10.91
CA GLU A 456 12.29 21.78 -11.76
C GLU A 456 11.56 21.44 -13.07
N THR A 457 12.00 20.39 -13.77
CA THR A 457 11.50 20.03 -15.10
C THR A 457 10.21 19.21 -15.04
N LYS A 458 9.99 18.49 -13.94
CA LYS A 458 8.98 17.42 -13.82
C LYS A 458 9.11 16.33 -14.90
N ASP A 459 10.29 16.23 -15.51
CA ASP A 459 10.61 15.32 -16.60
C ASP A 459 11.88 14.56 -16.23
N LYS A 460 11.74 13.25 -16.02
CA LYS A 460 12.80 12.37 -15.54
C LYS A 460 13.89 12.11 -16.58
N ASP A 461 13.56 12.20 -17.87
CA ASP A 461 14.51 11.98 -18.96
C ASP A 461 15.37 13.23 -19.11
N LYS A 462 14.72 14.41 -19.16
CA LYS A 462 15.42 15.70 -19.12
C LYS A 462 16.26 15.88 -17.84
N ALA A 463 15.78 15.41 -16.69
CA ALA A 463 16.54 15.42 -15.45
C ALA A 463 17.82 14.56 -15.55
N THR A 464 17.76 13.43 -16.26
CA THR A 464 18.93 12.59 -16.54
C THR A 464 19.90 13.35 -17.45
N GLU A 465 19.43 13.96 -18.53
CA GLU A 465 20.27 14.76 -19.43
C GLU A 465 21.02 15.86 -18.66
N ILE A 466 20.32 16.64 -17.84
CA ILE A 466 20.91 17.73 -17.03
C ILE A 466 21.94 17.17 -16.02
N ALA A 467 21.66 16.04 -15.38
CA ALA A 467 22.56 15.45 -14.40
C ALA A 467 23.91 15.00 -15.02
N PHE A 468 23.89 14.60 -16.29
CA PHE A 468 25.03 14.04 -17.01
C PHE A 468 25.61 14.97 -18.09
N GLU A 469 25.05 16.16 -18.33
CA GLU A 469 25.43 17.10 -19.40
C GLU A 469 26.95 17.33 -19.51
N THR A 470 27.63 17.50 -18.38
CA THR A 470 29.08 17.79 -18.32
C THR A 470 29.93 16.54 -18.08
N ILE A 471 29.35 15.35 -18.14
CA ILE A 471 29.99 14.09 -17.77
C ILE A 471 30.31 13.30 -19.04
N ASP A 472 31.59 13.02 -19.28
CA ASP A 472 31.99 12.01 -20.26
C ASP A 472 31.61 10.62 -19.73
N ILE A 473 30.51 10.07 -20.26
CA ILE A 473 29.98 8.76 -19.87
C ILE A 473 31.00 7.63 -20.08
N ASN A 474 31.86 7.73 -21.10
CA ASN A 474 32.90 6.71 -21.32
C ASN A 474 33.97 6.77 -20.22
N SER A 475 34.34 7.97 -19.78
CA SER A 475 35.23 8.16 -18.63
C SER A 475 34.59 7.64 -17.33
N LEU A 476 33.31 7.98 -17.10
CA LEU A 476 32.56 7.47 -15.94
C LEU A 476 32.53 5.94 -15.92
N GLN A 477 32.24 5.30 -17.05
CA GLN A 477 32.21 3.83 -17.14
C GLN A 477 33.57 3.20 -16.86
N ARG A 478 34.67 3.79 -17.36
CA ARG A 478 36.02 3.31 -17.04
C ARG A 478 36.31 3.44 -15.54
N ASP A 479 36.04 4.59 -14.95
CA ASP A 479 36.27 4.84 -13.52
C ASP A 479 35.41 3.95 -12.62
N PHE A 480 34.16 3.70 -13.03
CA PHE A 480 33.25 2.76 -12.40
C PHE A 480 33.78 1.32 -12.43
N ILE A 481 34.27 0.84 -13.58
CA ILE A 481 34.87 -0.50 -13.70
C ILE A 481 36.15 -0.59 -12.86
N LEU A 482 36.97 0.46 -12.85
CA LEU A 482 38.17 0.54 -12.00
C LEU A 482 37.81 0.49 -10.50
N PHE A 483 36.69 1.10 -10.11
CA PHE A 483 36.18 0.99 -8.74
C PHE A 483 35.81 -0.46 -8.39
N TRP A 484 35.00 -1.13 -9.20
CA TRP A 484 34.53 -2.49 -8.91
C TRP A 484 35.63 -3.56 -8.94
N THR A 485 36.68 -3.33 -9.72
CA THR A 485 37.88 -4.19 -9.76
C THR A 485 38.88 -3.91 -8.64
N SER A 486 38.74 -2.79 -7.91
CA SER A 486 39.68 -2.39 -6.86
C SER A 486 39.17 -2.72 -5.47
N GLN A 487 39.75 -3.75 -4.85
CA GLN A 487 39.49 -4.10 -3.45
C GLN A 487 39.76 -2.93 -2.48
N ARG A 488 40.80 -2.13 -2.77
CA ARG A 488 41.12 -0.93 -1.98
C ARG A 488 39.99 0.10 -2.04
N LYS A 489 39.56 0.49 -3.25
CA LYS A 489 38.50 1.50 -3.41
C LYS A 489 37.16 1.02 -2.82
N ARG A 490 36.80 -0.25 -3.02
CA ARG A 490 35.60 -0.84 -2.40
C ARG A 490 35.67 -0.84 -0.87
N GLY A 491 36.82 -1.19 -0.31
CA GLY A 491 37.06 -1.13 1.14
C GLY A 491 36.95 0.30 1.71
N GLU A 492 37.45 1.30 0.98
CA GLU A 492 37.30 2.72 1.35
C GLU A 492 35.82 3.15 1.30
N ALA A 493 35.11 2.84 0.22
CA ALA A 493 33.69 3.13 0.08
C ALA A 493 32.86 2.46 1.19
N LEU A 494 33.14 1.20 1.53
CA LEU A 494 32.43 0.48 2.60
C LEU A 494 32.57 1.21 3.95
N ARG A 495 33.79 1.65 4.30
CA ARG A 495 34.08 2.40 5.54
C ARG A 495 33.58 3.84 5.54
N ASN A 496 33.29 4.42 4.36
CA ASN A 496 32.79 5.78 4.24
C ASN A 496 31.37 5.90 4.81
N ASN A 497 31.24 6.33 6.07
CA ASN A 497 29.94 6.57 6.66
C ASN A 497 29.40 7.94 6.21
N ILE A 498 28.51 7.91 5.23
CA ILE A 498 27.92 9.11 4.62
C ILE A 498 26.72 9.66 5.41
N PHE A 499 26.23 8.96 6.44
CA PHE A 499 25.05 9.34 7.20
C PHE A 499 25.40 10.05 8.51
N LYS A 500 24.69 11.15 8.78
CA LYS A 500 24.69 11.81 10.09
C LYS A 500 23.89 10.99 11.08
N ALA A 501 24.25 11.08 12.37
CA ALA A 501 23.54 10.40 13.45
C ALA A 501 22.09 10.90 13.55
N TYR A 502 21.13 9.97 13.66
CA TYR A 502 19.73 10.27 13.91
C TYR A 502 19.41 10.19 15.41
N ASN A 503 18.76 11.23 15.95
CA ASN A 503 18.27 11.24 17.33
C ASN A 503 16.74 11.39 17.32
N PRO A 504 15.97 10.30 17.49
CA PRO A 504 14.50 10.30 17.40
C PRO A 504 13.77 11.11 18.50
N GLY A 505 14.49 11.90 19.32
CA GLY A 505 13.92 12.84 20.30
C GLY A 505 14.38 14.29 20.16
N ALA A 506 15.24 14.60 19.17
CA ALA A 506 15.59 15.99 18.88
C ALA A 506 14.41 16.62 18.12
N LYS A 507 13.82 17.68 18.68
CA LYS A 507 12.81 18.47 17.95
C LYS A 507 13.47 19.00 16.67
N LYS A 508 12.91 18.66 15.51
CA LYS A 508 13.24 19.29 14.24
C LYS A 508 12.72 20.72 14.22
#